data_AF-D7CIF9-F1
#
_entry.id   AF-D7CIF9-F1
#
_cell.length_a   1.000
_cell.length_b   1.000
_cell.length_c   1.000
_cell.angle_alpha   90.00
_cell.angle_beta   90.00
_cell.angle_gamma   90.00
#
_symmetry.space_group_name_H-M   'P 1'
#
loop_
_entity.id
_entity.type
_entity.pdbx_description
1 polymer ?
#
loop_
_entity_poly.entity_id
_entity_poly.type
_entity_poly.pdbx_seq_one_letter_code
_entity_poly.pdbx_strand_id
1 'polypeptide(L)'
;MIKWNSKYELGIPHIDEQHQKLFQIADEAFRTLRDPFLVDKYDKVVNVIEELQEYAVYHFRAEEQYMQETRYPRFLSHKVEHDDFIKEVSNINLRAVDEDPEGYLVNILDFVVGWISNHILNSDLKIAGK
;
A
#
# COMPACT_ATOMS: atom_id res chain seq x y z
N MET A 1 -5.10 12.83 -6.56
CA MET A 1 -4.57 12.97 -5.19
C MET A 1 -5.09 11.82 -4.39
N ILE A 2 -4.19 11.03 -3.86
CA ILE A 2 -4.46 9.91 -2.98
C ILE A 2 -4.39 10.49 -1.57
N LYS A 3 -5.44 10.31 -0.77
CA LYS A 3 -5.51 10.94 0.55
C LYS A 3 -6.05 9.96 1.58
N TRP A 4 -5.39 9.97 2.73
CA TRP A 4 -5.94 9.43 3.95
C TRP A 4 -7.27 10.11 4.30
N ASN A 5 -8.14 9.36 4.96
CA ASN A 5 -9.45 9.78 5.42
C ASN A 5 -9.78 9.04 6.71
N SER A 6 -10.49 9.69 7.64
CA SER A 6 -10.88 9.08 8.93
C SER A 6 -11.71 7.80 8.80
N LYS A 7 -12.33 7.52 7.64
CA LYS A 7 -13.00 6.23 7.39
C LYS A 7 -12.07 5.01 7.48
N TYR A 8 -10.76 5.22 7.35
CA TYR A 8 -9.75 4.18 7.45
C TYR A 8 -9.21 4.03 8.88
N GLU A 9 -9.66 4.85 9.83
CA GLU A 9 -9.15 4.87 11.19
C GLU A 9 -9.64 3.65 12.00
N LEU A 10 -8.71 2.86 12.49
CA LEU A 10 -8.95 1.71 13.37
C LEU A 10 -9.08 2.16 14.84
N GLY A 11 -8.43 3.25 15.22
CA GLY A 11 -8.29 3.65 16.62
C GLY A 11 -7.15 2.90 17.34
N ILE A 12 -6.20 2.38 16.56
CA ILE A 12 -4.99 1.70 17.03
C ILE A 12 -3.82 2.60 16.58
N PRO A 13 -3.32 3.51 17.44
CA PRO A 13 -2.52 4.65 17.00
C PRO A 13 -1.33 4.31 16.10
N HIS A 14 -0.56 3.27 16.46
CA HIS A 14 0.61 2.86 15.68
C HIS A 14 0.27 2.27 14.30
N ILE A 15 -0.90 1.63 14.15
CA ILE A 15 -1.39 1.12 12.86
C ILE A 15 -1.96 2.26 12.02
N ASP A 16 -2.74 3.16 12.64
CA ASP A 16 -3.28 4.35 11.97
C ASP A 16 -2.17 5.26 11.42
N GLU A 17 -1.07 5.43 12.17
CA GLU A 17 0.13 6.14 11.72
C GLU A 17 0.78 5.48 10.49
N GLN A 18 0.86 4.13 10.48
CA GLN A 18 1.40 3.39 9.35
C GLN A 18 0.50 3.49 8.12
N HIS A 19 -0.82 3.39 8.28
CA HIS A 19 -1.74 3.61 7.17
C HIS A 19 -1.59 5.03 6.61
N GLN A 20 -1.52 6.06 7.45
CA GLN A 20 -1.27 7.44 6.98
C GLN A 20 0.01 7.55 6.14
N LYS A 21 1.10 6.90 6.57
CA LYS A 21 2.37 6.87 5.83
C LYS A 21 2.25 6.11 4.51
N LEU A 22 1.50 5.00 4.43
CA LEU A 22 1.19 4.33 3.15
C LEU A 22 0.52 5.27 2.16
N PHE A 23 -0.53 6.00 2.59
CA PHE A 23 -1.21 6.97 1.74
C PHE A 23 -0.31 8.16 1.36
N GLN A 24 0.60 8.56 2.24
CA GLN A 24 1.58 9.61 1.95
C GLN A 24 2.55 9.19 0.84
N ILE A 25 3.14 8.00 0.93
CA ILE A 25 4.06 7.47 -0.09
C ILE A 25 3.31 7.30 -1.42
N ALA A 26 2.09 6.76 -1.38
CA ALA A 26 1.27 6.61 -2.58
C ALA A 26 0.93 7.96 -3.26
N ASP A 27 0.60 8.99 -2.48
CA ASP A 27 0.34 10.33 -3.04
C ASP A 27 1.62 10.98 -3.58
N GLU A 28 2.79 10.67 -3.01
CA GLU A 28 4.10 11.07 -3.56
C GLU A 28 4.37 10.39 -4.91
N ALA A 29 4.10 9.09 -5.05
CA ALA A 29 4.22 8.39 -6.33
C ALA A 29 3.30 9.03 -7.38
N PHE A 30 2.04 9.30 -7.01
CA PHE A 30 1.06 9.93 -7.90
C PHE A 30 1.50 11.33 -8.33
N ARG A 31 1.99 12.16 -7.40
CA ARG A 31 2.45 13.52 -7.69
C ARG A 31 3.68 13.51 -8.59
N THR A 32 4.66 12.65 -8.29
CA THR A 32 5.88 12.47 -9.09
C THR A 32 5.54 12.06 -10.52
N LEU A 33 4.63 11.11 -10.68
CA LEU A 33 4.21 10.63 -11.99
C LEU A 33 3.43 11.69 -12.79
N ARG A 34 2.62 12.51 -12.12
CA ARG A 34 1.81 13.56 -12.77
C ARG A 34 2.53 14.89 -12.97
N ASP A 35 3.78 15.04 -12.55
CA ASP A 35 4.55 16.27 -12.74
C ASP A 35 5.12 16.35 -14.18
N PRO A 36 4.60 17.26 -15.03
CA PRO A 36 5.05 17.37 -16.42
C PRO A 36 6.44 18.03 -16.53
N PHE A 37 6.98 18.62 -15.46
CA PHE A 37 8.25 19.34 -15.46
C PHE A 37 9.40 18.52 -14.88
N LEU A 38 9.12 17.31 -14.37
CA LEU A 38 10.12 16.48 -13.71
C LEU A 38 10.97 15.70 -14.73
N VAL A 39 12.26 16.01 -14.76
CA VAL A 39 13.27 15.22 -15.49
C VAL A 39 13.58 13.94 -14.71
N ASP A 40 13.83 12.85 -15.43
CA ASP A 40 14.07 11.49 -14.90
C ASP A 40 12.93 10.99 -14.01
N LYS A 41 11.69 11.37 -14.35
CA LYS A 41 10.48 11.00 -13.61
C LYS A 41 10.33 9.50 -13.43
N TYR A 42 10.77 8.71 -14.41
CA TYR A 42 10.60 7.27 -14.40
C TYR A 42 11.33 6.61 -13.23
N ASP A 43 12.64 6.84 -13.09
CA ASP A 43 13.44 6.27 -12.00
C ASP A 43 12.94 6.74 -10.63
N LYS A 44 12.49 8.00 -10.53
CA LYS A 44 11.91 8.53 -9.28
C LYS A 44 10.61 7.82 -8.92
N VAL A 45 9.70 7.63 -9.87
CA VAL A 45 8.44 6.91 -9.61
C VAL A 45 8.70 5.46 -9.24
N VAL A 46 9.62 4.79 -9.94
CA VAL A 46 10.02 3.41 -9.61
C VAL A 46 10.49 3.32 -8.16
N ASN A 47 11.39 4.22 -7.72
CA ASN A 47 11.88 4.23 -6.34
C ASN A 47 10.76 4.45 -5.31
N VAL A 48 9.79 5.34 -5.59
CA VAL A 48 8.68 5.58 -4.65
C VAL A 48 7.71 4.39 -4.60
N ILE A 49 7.51 3.68 -5.71
CA ILE A 49 6.71 2.44 -5.72
C ILE A 49 7.44 1.32 -4.97
N GLU A 50 8.76 1.20 -5.11
CA GLU A 50 9.57 0.28 -4.29
C GLU A 50 9.45 0.62 -2.79
N GLU A 51 9.55 1.91 -2.41
CA GLU A 51 9.30 2.36 -1.02
C GLU A 51 7.90 1.95 -0.54
N LEU A 52 6.87 2.11 -1.38
CA LEU A 52 5.50 1.75 -1.03
C LEU A 52 5.35 0.25 -0.77
N GLN A 53 5.97 -0.59 -1.61
CA GLN A 53 5.96 -2.04 -1.45
C GLN A 53 6.68 -2.47 -0.17
N GLU A 54 7.87 -1.93 0.09
CA GLU A 54 8.64 -2.22 1.31
C GLU A 54 7.88 -1.78 2.57
N TYR A 55 7.26 -0.61 2.52
CA TYR A 55 6.49 -0.09 3.64
C TYR A 55 5.21 -0.90 3.90
N ALA A 56 4.55 -1.41 2.85
CA ALA A 56 3.41 -2.32 3.01
C ALA A 56 3.82 -3.63 3.72
N VAL A 57 4.96 -4.21 3.36
CA VAL A 57 5.50 -5.40 4.06
C VAL A 57 5.80 -5.10 5.53
N TYR A 58 6.41 -3.95 5.81
CA TYR A 58 6.66 -3.51 7.18
C TYR A 58 5.36 -3.37 7.99
N HIS A 59 4.37 -2.72 7.39
CA HIS A 59 3.06 -2.50 7.98
C HIS A 59 2.33 -3.82 8.30
N PHE A 60 2.24 -4.75 7.35
CA PHE A 60 1.60 -6.05 7.56
C PHE A 60 2.24 -6.84 8.69
N ARG A 61 3.56 -6.76 8.86
CA ARG A 61 4.24 -7.41 10.00
C ARG A 61 3.80 -6.83 11.33
N ALA A 62 3.62 -5.51 11.41
CA ALA A 62 3.14 -4.84 12.62
C ALA A 62 1.69 -5.23 12.93
N GLU A 63 0.81 -5.26 11.93
CA GLU A 63 -0.57 -5.72 12.09
C GLU A 63 -0.65 -7.20 12.47
N GLU A 64 0.13 -8.07 11.82
CA GLU A 64 0.22 -9.49 12.15
C GLU A 64 0.67 -9.72 13.59
N GLN A 65 1.68 -8.97 14.05
CA GLN A 65 2.11 -9.00 15.44
C GLN A 65 0.99 -8.55 16.38
N TYR A 66 0.33 -7.43 16.09
CA TYR A 66 -0.79 -6.93 16.88
C TYR A 66 -1.95 -7.94 16.96
N MET A 67 -2.32 -8.55 15.82
CA MET A 67 -3.35 -9.59 15.75
C MET A 67 -3.00 -10.83 16.58
N GLN A 68 -1.72 -11.22 16.62
CA GLN A 68 -1.27 -12.33 17.46
C GLN A 68 -1.33 -11.98 18.96
N GLU A 69 -0.84 -10.81 19.34
CA GLU A 69 -0.84 -10.33 20.73
C GLU A 69 -2.25 -10.21 21.30
N THR A 70 -3.20 -9.76 20.48
CA THR A 70 -4.62 -9.61 20.84
C THR A 70 -5.44 -10.88 20.62
N ARG A 71 -4.84 -11.96 20.09
CA ARG A 71 -5.49 -13.23 19.75
C ARG A 71 -6.68 -13.06 18.80
N TYR A 72 -6.52 -12.22 17.79
CA TYR A 72 -7.55 -11.96 16.78
C TYR A 72 -7.99 -13.27 16.08
N PRO A 73 -9.28 -13.66 16.13
CA PRO A 73 -9.72 -14.98 15.67
C PRO A 73 -9.51 -15.26 14.18
N ARG A 74 -9.41 -14.21 13.35
CA ARG A 74 -9.25 -14.31 11.90
C ARG A 74 -7.82 -14.02 11.43
N PHE A 75 -6.84 -14.13 12.32
CA PHE A 75 -5.43 -13.90 12.00
C PHE A 75 -4.98 -14.67 10.75
N LEU A 76 -5.26 -15.98 10.66
CA LEU A 76 -4.79 -16.81 9.55
C LEU A 76 -5.36 -16.38 8.20
N SER A 77 -6.66 -16.06 8.12
CA SER A 77 -7.27 -15.61 6.86
C SER A 77 -6.77 -14.22 6.47
N HIS A 78 -6.59 -13.32 7.44
CA HIS A 78 -6.08 -11.98 7.18
C HIS A 78 -4.62 -12.03 6.69
N LYS A 79 -3.79 -12.88 7.31
CA LYS A 79 -2.42 -13.10 6.85
C LYS A 79 -2.35 -13.65 5.41
N VAL A 80 -3.30 -14.48 4.98
CA VAL A 80 -3.35 -14.95 3.59
C VAL A 80 -3.57 -13.78 2.63
N GLU A 81 -4.43 -12.81 2.98
CA GLU A 81 -4.62 -11.60 2.18
C GLU A 81 -3.31 -10.81 2.02
N HIS A 82 -2.54 -10.66 3.10
CA HIS A 82 -1.21 -10.04 3.06
C HIS A 82 -0.22 -10.81 2.16
N ASP A 83 -0.13 -12.13 2.36
CA ASP A 83 0.83 -12.97 1.65
C ASP A 83 0.53 -12.99 0.14
N ASP A 84 -0.76 -13.00 -0.23
CA ASP A 84 -1.21 -12.92 -1.62
C ASP A 84 -0.85 -11.56 -2.24
N PHE A 85 -1.09 -10.45 -1.54
CA PHE A 85 -0.71 -9.13 -2.01
C PHE A 85 0.81 -8.99 -2.18
N ILE A 86 1.60 -9.42 -1.20
CA ILE A 86 3.07 -9.40 -1.27
C ILE A 86 3.53 -10.18 -2.51
N LYS A 87 2.95 -11.35 -2.75
CA LYS A 87 3.26 -12.16 -3.92
C LYS A 87 2.91 -11.43 -5.21
N GLU A 88 1.73 -10.82 -5.31
CA GLU A 88 1.33 -10.06 -6.49
C GLU A 88 2.29 -8.90 -6.76
N VAL A 89 2.61 -8.07 -5.76
CA VAL A 89 3.51 -6.93 -5.95
C VAL A 89 4.95 -7.35 -6.24
N SER A 90 5.43 -8.47 -5.69
CA SER A 90 6.78 -9.00 -5.95
C SER A 90 6.98 -9.48 -7.40
N ASN A 91 5.89 -9.78 -8.10
CA ASN A 91 5.93 -10.20 -9.51
C ASN A 91 5.85 -9.01 -10.48
N ILE A 92 5.65 -7.79 -9.99
CA ILE A 92 5.58 -6.59 -10.82
C ILE A 92 6.99 -6.23 -11.29
N ASN A 93 7.19 -6.20 -12.60
CA ASN A 93 8.43 -5.69 -13.18
C ASN A 93 8.32 -4.18 -13.40
N LEU A 94 8.73 -3.39 -12.40
CA LEU A 94 8.71 -1.92 -12.47
C LEU A 94 9.56 -1.34 -13.60
N ARG A 95 10.48 -2.13 -14.17
CA ARG A 95 11.38 -1.74 -15.27
C ARG A 95 11.01 -2.40 -16.59
N ALA A 96 9.78 -2.90 -16.73
CA ALA A 96 9.28 -3.41 -17.99
C ALA A 96 9.42 -2.31 -19.07
N VAL A 97 10.14 -2.62 -20.15
CA VAL A 97 10.28 -1.76 -21.31
C VAL A 97 9.07 -2.04 -22.21
N ASP A 98 8.05 -1.21 -22.08
CA ASP A 98 6.83 -1.26 -22.90
C ASP A 98 6.68 0.04 -23.72
N GLU A 99 5.77 0.06 -24.68
CA GLU A 99 5.45 1.22 -25.52
C GLU A 99 4.87 2.41 -24.69
N ASP A 100 4.29 2.14 -23.51
CA ASP A 100 3.77 3.14 -22.57
C ASP A 100 4.24 2.90 -21.11
N PRO A 101 5.49 3.29 -20.76
CA PRO A 101 6.03 3.11 -19.42
C PRO A 101 5.29 3.93 -18.34
N GLU A 102 4.75 5.09 -18.70
CA GLU A 102 4.03 5.95 -17.74
C GLU A 102 2.66 5.35 -17.41
N GLY A 103 1.89 4.95 -18.42
CA GLY A 103 0.60 4.29 -18.21
C GLY A 103 0.73 2.99 -17.43
N TYR A 104 1.82 2.22 -17.65
CA TYR A 104 2.11 1.03 -16.87
C TYR A 104 2.30 1.34 -15.37
N LEU A 105 3.09 2.37 -15.03
CA LEU A 105 3.29 2.79 -13.63
C LEU A 105 2.01 3.35 -13.00
N VAL A 106 1.15 4.05 -13.76
CA VAL A 106 -0.19 4.46 -13.30
C VAL A 106 -0.99 3.23 -12.87
N ASN A 107 -1.06 2.21 -13.73
CA ASN A 107 -1.84 1.00 -13.45
C ASN A 107 -1.34 0.26 -12.21
N ILE A 108 -0.02 0.19 -12.01
CA ILE A 108 0.58 -0.38 -10.80
C ILE A 108 0.18 0.41 -9.56
N LEU A 109 0.29 1.74 -9.61
CA LEU A 109 -0.07 2.60 -8.48
C LEU A 109 -1.56 2.47 -8.14
N ASP A 110 -2.43 2.49 -9.14
CA ASP A 110 -3.88 2.32 -8.96
C ASP A 110 -4.22 0.95 -8.37
N PHE A 111 -3.54 -0.10 -8.81
CA PHE A 111 -3.69 -1.45 -8.24
C PHE A 111 -3.28 -1.48 -6.76
N VAL A 112 -2.08 -1.01 -6.42
CA VAL A 112 -1.56 -1.04 -5.04
C VAL A 112 -2.45 -0.23 -4.10
N VAL A 113 -2.82 0.99 -4.49
CA VAL A 113 -3.63 1.90 -3.66
C VAL A 113 -5.06 1.41 -3.53
N GLY A 114 -5.62 0.86 -4.62
CA GLY A 114 -6.93 0.25 -4.63
C GLY A 114 -7.00 -0.95 -3.68
N TRP A 115 -6.00 -1.83 -3.73
CA TRP A 115 -5.91 -2.97 -2.82
C TRP A 115 -5.80 -2.53 -1.37
N ILE A 116 -4.84 -1.65 -1.03
CA ILE A 116 -4.62 -1.16 0.35
C ILE A 116 -5.89 -0.51 0.91
N SER A 117 -6.51 0.40 0.14
CA SER A 117 -7.73 1.09 0.58
C SER A 117 -8.89 0.11 0.81
N ASN A 118 -9.03 -0.90 -0.03
CA ASN A 118 -10.06 -1.92 0.10
C ASN A 118 -9.79 -2.85 1.28
N HIS A 119 -8.54 -3.24 1.49
CA HIS A 119 -8.11 -4.10 2.59
C HIS A 119 -8.39 -3.42 3.94
N ILE A 120 -8.01 -2.15 4.10
CA ILE A 120 -8.29 -1.40 5.33
C ILE A 120 -9.79 -1.38 5.66
N LEU A 121 -10.62 -1.07 4.66
CA LEU A 121 -12.07 -0.95 4.85
C LEU A 121 -12.78 -2.28 5.11
N ASN A 122 -12.26 -3.39 4.58
CA ASN A 122 -12.95 -4.68 4.63
C ASN A 122 -12.29 -5.69 5.55
N SER A 123 -11.06 -5.47 5.98
CA SER A 123 -10.26 -6.42 6.77
C SER A 123 -9.71 -5.76 8.04
N ASP A 124 -9.02 -4.64 7.94
CA ASP A 124 -8.27 -4.06 9.07
C ASP A 124 -9.22 -3.44 10.10
N LEU A 125 -10.29 -2.76 9.66
CA LEU A 125 -11.33 -2.24 10.57
C LEU A 125 -11.91 -3.33 11.49
N LYS A 126 -11.97 -4.57 11.01
CA LYS A 126 -12.48 -5.70 11.79
C LYS A 126 -11.52 -6.13 12.91
N ILE A 127 -10.23 -5.78 12.83
CA ILE A 127 -9.26 -5.97 13.92
C ILE A 127 -9.72 -5.16 15.13
N ALA A 128 -10.19 -3.93 14.91
CA ALA A 128 -10.72 -3.03 15.94
C ALA A 128 -12.20 -3.29 16.30
N GLY A 129 -12.82 -4.33 15.72
CA GLY A 129 -14.24 -4.64 15.94
C GLY A 129 -15.23 -3.67 15.29
N LYS A 130 -14.78 -2.94 14.26
CA LYS A 130 -15.61 -2.01 13.47
C LYS A 130 -16.22 -2.69 12.24
#